data_AF-A0A971RCX8-F1
#
_entry.id   AF-A0A971RCX8-F1
#
_cell.length_a   1.000
_cell.length_b   1.000
_cell.length_c   1.000
_cell.angle_alpha   90.00
_cell.angle_beta   90.00
_cell.angle_gamma   90.00
#
_symmetry.space_group_name_H-M   'P 1'
#
loop_
_entity.id
_entity.type
_entity.pdbx_description
1 polymer ?
#
loop_
_entity_poly.entity_id
_entity_poly.type
_entity_poly.pdbx_seq_one_letter_code
_entity_poly.pdbx_strand_id
1 'polypeptide(L)'
;MRRTPYLLTLILLLLFARELPLRAQSAAELTVFHSPLCSSCHAFLTQQLPALQAAYGDRLAVHLVDVSTADGLAQIEAAEASAGRFSNPLPVLLLGDSLLADEDLSRLTTQLQELLAAQLGPAAVASPVPSLTAGEPSPTPSETAAWCDSKCQTDPPIHVAYISKPYCAVCDRTQLVLEVVAQDYPQMVIHRFDQAKDAGLLEAMARTLGLPEERRLIAPSLYVGDEALVGEGEVTATALRAILQRYASTGAPEFWTELDTEAASQGILARFRGLSVAAVAVAGLIDGVNPCAFATILFFVSYLAVGGRSRRDMLLVGGAFTLGVLITYFAVGLGAMRLLAWVNAARGVGLVLYGLMALACLVLALLSLRDYALARQGNLSEMALNLPDKWRAMVHRRIRAGRGASVGAALATGVFVSLVELACTGQVYLPTISYVMGVQSMRRSALGYLALYNLAFVLPLVGVLLAAAWGVSTRRFQRLFTQHAASTKLAMAALFGLLAILLATRLATL
;
A
#
# COMPACT_ATOMS: atom_id res chain seq x y z
N MET A 1 -24.61 22.09 81.87
CA MET A 1 -24.74 20.74 81.27
C MET A 1 -24.05 20.74 79.91
N ARG A 2 -22.80 20.25 79.86
CA ARG A 2 -21.89 20.24 78.70
C ARG A 2 -21.92 18.84 78.05
N ARG A 3 -22.72 18.59 77.01
CA ARG A 3 -22.65 17.35 76.19
C ARG A 3 -23.08 17.52 74.72
N THR A 4 -23.01 18.73 74.16
CA THR A 4 -23.50 19.02 72.80
C THR A 4 -22.46 19.18 71.66
N PRO A 5 -21.13 19.32 71.88
CA PRO A 5 -20.21 19.53 70.74
C PRO A 5 -19.75 18.21 70.07
N TYR A 6 -19.89 17.07 70.74
CA TYR A 6 -19.47 15.76 70.20
C TYR A 6 -20.53 15.10 69.32
N LEU A 7 -21.82 15.38 69.57
CA LEU A 7 -22.91 14.83 68.76
C LEU A 7 -22.95 15.48 67.37
N LEU A 8 -22.70 16.80 67.31
CA LEU A 8 -22.69 17.55 66.05
C LEU A 8 -21.48 17.21 65.17
N THR A 9 -20.31 16.97 65.77
CA THR A 9 -19.12 16.51 65.02
C THR A 9 -19.28 15.08 64.52
N LEU A 10 -19.91 14.18 65.28
CA LEU A 10 -20.20 12.81 64.82
C LEU A 10 -21.22 12.81 63.67
N ILE A 11 -22.27 13.65 63.75
CA ILE A 11 -23.26 13.79 62.69
C ILE A 11 -22.64 14.41 61.43
N LEU A 12 -21.73 15.39 61.57
CA LEU A 12 -21.01 15.96 60.42
C LEU A 12 -20.07 14.94 59.76
N LEU A 13 -19.38 14.11 60.56
CA LEU A 13 -18.52 13.03 60.05
C LEU A 13 -19.32 11.92 59.36
N LEU A 14 -20.51 11.59 59.87
CA LEU A 14 -21.42 10.63 59.24
C LEU A 14 -22.10 11.18 57.98
N LEU A 15 -22.33 12.50 57.90
CA LEU A 15 -22.81 13.16 56.68
C LEU A 15 -21.71 13.28 55.61
N PHE A 16 -20.45 13.54 55.99
CA PHE A 16 -19.32 13.54 55.05
C PHE A 16 -18.92 12.13 54.58
N ALA A 17 -19.09 11.10 55.42
CA ALA A 17 -18.86 9.71 55.03
C ALA A 17 -19.95 9.16 54.07
N ARG A 18 -21.09 9.84 53.94
CA ARG A 18 -22.20 9.43 53.06
C ARG A 18 -22.06 9.90 51.61
N GLU A 19 -21.08 10.75 51.32
CA GLU A 19 -20.83 11.35 50.00
C GLU A 19 -19.54 10.82 49.34
N LEU A 20 -19.07 9.63 49.70
CA LEU A 20 -18.19 8.87 48.82
C LEU A 20 -19.09 8.06 47.87
N PRO A 21 -19.19 8.41 46.58
CA PRO A 21 -19.78 7.50 45.62
C PRO A 21 -18.85 6.28 45.59
N LEU A 22 -19.26 5.22 46.28
CA LEU A 22 -18.86 3.86 45.95
C LEU A 22 -19.41 3.61 44.54
N ARG A 23 -18.67 4.09 43.53
CA ARG A 23 -18.86 3.68 42.16
C ARG A 23 -18.50 2.21 42.17
N ALA A 24 -19.50 1.35 42.27
CA ALA A 24 -19.34 -0.05 41.95
C ALA A 24 -18.66 -0.07 40.58
N GLN A 25 -17.38 -0.43 40.55
CA GLN A 25 -16.66 -0.60 39.29
C GLN A 25 -17.28 -1.85 38.66
N SER A 26 -18.30 -1.65 37.82
CA SER A 26 -18.74 -2.68 36.90
C SER A 26 -17.52 -3.08 36.09
N ALA A 27 -17.27 -4.39 35.98
CA ALA A 27 -16.21 -4.90 35.12
C ALA A 27 -16.36 -4.30 33.72
N ALA A 28 -15.26 -3.93 33.08
CA ALA A 28 -15.32 -3.50 31.70
C ALA A 28 -15.68 -4.72 30.85
N GLU A 29 -16.72 -4.60 30.02
CA GLU A 29 -17.13 -5.65 29.09
C GLU A 29 -16.37 -5.49 27.78
N LEU A 30 -15.59 -6.51 27.43
CA LEU A 30 -14.87 -6.63 26.18
C LEU A 30 -15.53 -7.73 25.33
N THR A 31 -16.16 -7.34 24.24
CA THR A 31 -16.67 -8.28 23.23
C THR A 31 -15.64 -8.46 22.13
N VAL A 32 -15.22 -9.70 21.90
CA VAL A 32 -14.25 -10.08 20.87
C VAL A 32 -15.00 -10.83 19.76
N PHE A 33 -15.14 -10.16 18.63
CA PHE A 33 -15.69 -10.76 17.43
C PHE A 33 -14.59 -11.49 16.67
N HIS A 34 -14.74 -12.80 16.48
CA HIS A 34 -13.74 -13.67 15.87
C HIS A 34 -14.36 -14.64 14.86
N SER A 35 -13.52 -15.24 14.01
CA SER A 35 -13.89 -16.35 13.13
C SER A 35 -12.93 -17.52 13.33
N PRO A 36 -13.40 -18.78 13.31
CA PRO A 36 -12.54 -19.97 13.35
C PRO A 36 -11.51 -20.02 12.20
N LEU A 37 -11.82 -19.38 11.08
CA LEU A 37 -10.99 -19.35 9.87
C LEU A 37 -9.95 -18.21 9.86
N CYS A 38 -9.96 -17.34 10.88
CA CYS A 38 -9.13 -16.13 10.95
C CYS A 38 -7.84 -16.38 11.76
N SER A 39 -6.69 -16.34 11.07
CA SER A 39 -5.37 -16.58 11.69
C SER A 39 -5.01 -15.52 12.74
N SER A 40 -5.28 -14.24 12.46
CA SER A 40 -5.07 -13.13 13.41
C SER A 40 -5.94 -13.26 14.66
N CYS A 41 -7.15 -13.79 14.51
CA CYS A 41 -8.06 -14.06 15.62
C CYS A 41 -7.51 -15.17 16.51
N HIS A 42 -7.00 -16.24 15.92
CA HIS A 42 -6.35 -17.31 16.68
C HIS A 42 -5.13 -16.80 17.45
N ALA A 43 -4.29 -15.98 16.83
CA ALA A 43 -3.13 -15.37 17.49
C ALA A 43 -3.54 -14.46 18.66
N PHE A 44 -4.57 -13.61 18.49
CA PHE A 44 -5.10 -12.77 19.56
C PHE A 44 -5.62 -13.60 20.75
N LEU A 45 -6.49 -14.57 20.47
CA LEU A 45 -7.15 -15.39 21.49
C LEU A 45 -6.16 -16.28 22.26
N THR A 46 -5.09 -16.75 21.62
CA THR A 46 -4.11 -17.65 22.25
C THR A 46 -2.96 -16.92 22.95
N GLN A 47 -2.54 -15.75 22.43
CA GLN A 47 -1.33 -15.07 22.92
C GLN A 47 -1.64 -13.81 23.74
N GLN A 48 -2.66 -13.04 23.35
CA GLN A 48 -2.90 -11.70 23.91
C GLN A 48 -4.01 -11.73 24.96
N LEU A 49 -5.13 -12.38 24.65
CA LEU A 49 -6.29 -12.40 25.52
C LEU A 49 -6.01 -13.00 26.92
N PRO A 50 -5.27 -14.12 27.06
CA PRO A 50 -4.96 -14.69 28.36
C PRO A 50 -4.10 -13.75 29.22
N ALA A 51 -3.16 -13.03 28.60
CA ALA A 51 -2.32 -12.06 29.29
C ALA A 51 -3.15 -10.87 29.82
N LEU A 52 -4.13 -10.41 29.04
CA LEU A 52 -5.05 -9.33 29.45
C LEU A 52 -6.00 -9.78 30.57
N GLN A 53 -6.56 -10.99 30.46
CA GLN A 53 -7.38 -11.58 31.52
C GLN A 53 -6.59 -11.78 32.82
N ALA A 54 -5.32 -12.19 32.73
CA ALA A 54 -4.45 -12.29 33.89
C ALA A 54 -4.11 -10.92 34.51
N ALA A 55 -3.94 -9.89 33.67
CA ALA A 55 -3.58 -8.54 34.10
C ALA A 55 -4.73 -7.77 34.77
N TYR A 56 -5.97 -7.97 34.32
CA TYR A 56 -7.14 -7.23 34.81
C TYR A 56 -8.10 -8.08 35.65
N GLY A 57 -8.00 -9.42 35.60
CA GLY A 57 -8.79 -10.35 36.42
C GLY A 57 -10.29 -10.10 36.30
N ASP A 58 -11.00 -10.11 37.43
CA ASP A 58 -12.44 -9.89 37.53
C ASP A 58 -12.91 -8.49 37.09
N ARG A 59 -11.97 -7.59 36.75
CA ARG A 59 -12.27 -6.23 36.28
C ARG A 59 -12.51 -6.17 34.78
N LEU A 60 -12.26 -7.26 34.05
CA LEU A 60 -12.44 -7.38 32.61
C LEU A 60 -13.29 -8.62 32.30
N ALA A 61 -14.55 -8.42 31.96
CA ALA A 61 -15.44 -9.48 31.48
C ALA A 61 -15.26 -9.63 29.97
N VAL A 62 -14.98 -10.85 29.48
CA VAL A 62 -14.74 -11.10 28.06
C VAL A 62 -15.86 -11.95 27.47
N HIS A 63 -16.46 -11.46 26.40
CA HIS A 63 -17.48 -12.16 25.61
C HIS A 63 -16.91 -12.50 24.23
N LEU A 64 -16.93 -13.77 23.87
CA LEU A 64 -16.49 -14.22 22.54
C LEU A 64 -17.71 -14.38 21.64
N VAL A 65 -17.65 -13.78 20.45
CA VAL A 65 -18.72 -13.86 19.46
C VAL A 65 -18.15 -14.41 18.15
N ASP A 66 -18.65 -15.57 17.74
CA ASP A 66 -18.26 -16.21 16.48
C ASP A 66 -19.06 -15.63 15.32
N VAL A 67 -18.40 -14.81 14.49
CA VAL A 67 -18.98 -14.15 13.32
C VAL A 67 -19.21 -15.07 12.13
N SER A 68 -18.81 -16.35 12.21
CA SER A 68 -19.18 -17.37 11.22
C SER A 68 -20.61 -17.89 11.43
N THR A 69 -21.26 -17.51 12.53
CA THR A 69 -22.67 -17.80 12.78
C THR A 69 -23.57 -16.62 12.38
N ALA A 70 -24.83 -16.90 12.02
CA ALA A 70 -25.79 -15.85 11.67
C ALA A 70 -25.98 -14.81 12.79
N ASP A 71 -26.13 -15.28 14.03
CA ASP A 71 -26.30 -14.42 15.21
C ASP A 71 -25.04 -13.59 15.51
N GLY A 72 -23.85 -14.17 15.38
CA GLY A 72 -22.60 -13.45 15.61
C GLY A 72 -22.31 -12.43 14.52
N LEU A 73 -22.63 -12.74 13.26
CA LEU A 73 -22.53 -11.80 12.14
C LEU A 73 -23.47 -10.60 12.33
N ALA A 74 -24.71 -10.83 12.76
CA ALA A 74 -25.66 -9.76 13.05
C ALA A 74 -25.16 -8.84 14.19
N GLN A 75 -24.55 -9.42 15.23
CA GLN A 75 -24.00 -8.64 16.36
C GLN A 75 -22.83 -7.74 15.95
N ILE A 76 -21.89 -8.24 15.13
CA ILE A 76 -20.78 -7.40 14.66
C ILE A 76 -21.26 -6.30 13.72
N GLU A 77 -22.23 -6.57 12.83
CA GLU A 77 -22.80 -5.55 11.94
C GLU A 77 -23.49 -4.44 12.73
N ALA A 78 -24.23 -4.79 13.80
CA ALA A 78 -24.86 -3.80 14.67
C ALA A 78 -23.81 -2.94 15.42
N ALA A 79 -22.74 -3.55 15.92
CA ALA A 79 -21.65 -2.84 16.57
C ALA A 79 -20.94 -1.88 15.60
N GLU A 80 -20.64 -2.34 14.39
CA GLU A 80 -20.03 -1.55 13.31
C GLU A 80 -20.90 -0.36 12.89
N ALA A 81 -22.20 -0.59 12.71
CA ALA A 81 -23.17 0.45 12.38
C ALA A 81 -23.25 1.54 13.45
N SER A 82 -23.22 1.16 14.74
CA SER A 82 -23.24 2.12 15.86
C SER A 82 -22.00 3.02 15.91
N ALA A 83 -20.85 2.51 15.47
CA ALA A 83 -19.58 3.24 15.42
C ALA A 83 -19.37 4.02 14.11
N GLY A 84 -20.27 3.89 13.12
CA GLY A 84 -20.09 4.44 11.78
C GLY A 84 -18.88 3.88 11.04
N ARG A 85 -18.41 2.67 11.42
CA ARG A 85 -17.23 2.00 10.86
C ARG A 85 -17.63 0.61 10.40
N PHE A 86 -17.60 0.36 9.09
CA PHE A 86 -18.05 -0.89 8.49
C PHE A 86 -16.88 -1.76 8.03
N SER A 87 -17.10 -3.08 7.98
CA SER A 87 -16.18 -4.04 7.35
C SER A 87 -14.78 -4.05 7.94
N ASN A 88 -14.68 -3.96 9.26
CA ASN A 88 -13.39 -3.90 9.92
C ASN A 88 -12.64 -5.25 9.85
N PRO A 89 -11.29 -5.23 9.82
CA PRO A 89 -10.48 -6.46 9.85
C PRO A 89 -10.69 -7.20 11.17
N LEU A 90 -10.79 -8.53 11.11
CA LEU A 90 -10.93 -9.37 12.29
C LEU A 90 -9.56 -9.63 12.97
N PRO A 91 -9.50 -9.75 14.31
CA PRO A 91 -10.63 -9.66 15.25
C PRO A 91 -11.07 -8.21 15.48
N VAL A 92 -12.38 -8.01 15.64
CA VAL A 92 -12.96 -6.72 16.03
C VAL A 92 -13.22 -6.75 17.53
N LEU A 93 -12.80 -5.71 18.24
CA LEU A 93 -12.92 -5.60 19.68
C LEU A 93 -13.86 -4.45 20.03
N LEU A 94 -14.86 -4.73 20.87
CA LEU A 94 -15.79 -3.72 21.38
C LEU A 94 -15.61 -3.63 22.89
N LEU A 95 -15.18 -2.45 23.37
CA LEU A 95 -15.01 -2.15 24.79
C LEU A 95 -15.93 -0.97 25.16
N GLY A 96 -17.07 -1.26 25.78
CA GLY A 96 -18.16 -0.29 25.92
C GLY A 96 -18.62 0.21 24.54
N ASP A 97 -18.58 1.52 24.29
CA ASP A 97 -18.93 2.12 23.00
C ASP A 97 -17.75 2.23 22.01
N SER A 98 -16.56 1.78 22.40
CA SER A 98 -15.34 1.93 21.59
C SER A 98 -15.07 0.68 20.76
N LEU A 99 -15.17 0.82 19.44
CA LEU A 99 -14.87 -0.24 18.47
C LEU A 99 -13.43 -0.12 17.94
N LEU A 100 -12.63 -1.16 18.15
CA LEU A 100 -11.24 -1.27 17.76
C LEU A 100 -11.05 -2.39 16.75
N ALA A 101 -10.30 -2.09 15.70
CA ALA A 101 -9.92 -3.04 14.67
C ALA A 101 -8.75 -2.47 13.88
N ASP A 102 -7.73 -3.29 13.65
CA ASP A 102 -6.51 -2.97 12.90
C ASP A 102 -6.00 -4.26 12.25
N GLU A 103 -5.41 -4.15 11.05
CA GLU A 103 -4.76 -5.29 10.39
C GLU A 103 -3.51 -5.75 11.15
N ASP A 104 -2.86 -4.81 11.85
CA ASP A 104 -1.69 -5.06 12.66
C ASP A 104 -2.09 -5.37 14.11
N LEU A 105 -1.94 -6.66 14.47
CA LEU A 105 -2.29 -7.17 15.79
C LEU A 105 -1.56 -6.45 16.93
N SER A 106 -0.32 -5.97 16.69
CA SER A 106 0.46 -5.27 17.72
C SER A 106 -0.14 -3.89 18.02
N ARG A 107 -0.59 -3.18 16.99
CA ARG A 107 -1.28 -1.89 17.12
C ARG A 107 -2.65 -2.05 17.76
N LEU A 108 -3.42 -3.05 17.33
CA LEU A 108 -4.72 -3.38 17.94
C LEU A 108 -4.57 -3.63 19.45
N THR A 109 -3.58 -4.42 19.84
CA THR A 109 -3.31 -4.74 21.24
C THR A 109 -2.90 -3.50 22.03
N THR A 110 -2.07 -2.63 21.45
CA THR A 110 -1.63 -1.38 22.09
C THR A 110 -2.82 -0.45 22.34
N GLN A 111 -3.68 -0.25 21.33
CA GLN A 111 -4.90 0.57 21.45
C GLN A 111 -5.84 0.03 22.53
N LEU A 112 -6.03 -1.29 22.58
CA LEU A 112 -6.85 -1.92 23.61
C LEU A 112 -6.25 -1.70 25.01
N GLN A 113 -4.93 -1.86 25.17
CA GLN A 113 -4.26 -1.66 26.45
C GLN A 113 -4.35 -0.21 26.93
N GLU A 114 -4.22 0.77 26.02
CA GLU A 114 -4.40 2.19 26.34
C GLU A 114 -5.82 2.48 26.83
N LEU A 115 -6.84 1.94 26.16
CA LEU A 115 -8.24 2.11 26.55
C LEU A 115 -8.59 1.41 27.87
N LEU A 116 -8.08 0.18 28.07
CA LEU A 116 -8.23 -0.53 29.34
C LEU A 116 -7.52 0.23 30.47
N ALA A 117 -6.32 0.78 30.23
CA ALA A 117 -5.62 1.58 31.23
C ALA A 117 -6.37 2.88 31.54
N ALA A 118 -7.05 3.48 30.57
CA ALA A 118 -7.88 4.66 30.79
C ALA A 118 -9.16 4.35 31.61
N GLN A 119 -9.80 3.20 31.38
CA GLN A 119 -11.05 2.83 32.07
C GLN A 119 -10.82 2.14 33.42
N LEU A 120 -9.79 1.30 33.52
CA LEU A 120 -9.49 0.44 34.66
C LEU A 120 -8.18 0.82 35.38
N GLY A 121 -7.41 1.80 34.92
CA GLY A 121 -6.09 2.08 35.50
C GLY A 121 -5.04 1.01 35.13
N PRO A 122 -3.80 1.12 35.64
CA PRO A 122 -2.68 0.30 35.19
C PRO A 122 -2.90 -1.19 35.47
N ALA A 123 -2.49 -2.03 34.52
CA ALA A 123 -2.47 -3.49 34.64
C ALA A 123 -1.70 -3.94 35.90
N ALA A 124 -2.21 -4.96 36.59
CA ALA A 124 -1.45 -5.60 37.65
C ALA A 124 -0.24 -6.34 37.04
N VAL A 125 0.94 -6.21 37.65
CA VAL A 125 2.18 -6.81 37.15
C VAL A 125 2.01 -8.33 37.07
N ALA A 126 2.12 -8.87 35.86
CA ALA A 126 1.89 -10.28 35.56
C ALA A 126 2.92 -11.21 36.24
N SER A 127 2.43 -12.17 37.02
CA SER A 127 3.18 -13.38 37.37
C SER A 127 2.81 -14.51 36.39
N PRO A 128 3.76 -15.34 35.94
CA PRO A 128 3.49 -16.39 34.96
C PRO A 128 2.70 -17.55 35.60
N VAL A 129 1.63 -17.99 34.93
CA VAL A 129 0.80 -19.13 35.35
C VAL A 129 0.82 -20.21 34.25
N PRO A 130 0.72 -21.52 34.60
CA PRO A 130 1.00 -22.63 33.70
C PRO A 130 -0.13 -22.90 32.70
N SER A 131 0.27 -23.57 31.62
CA SER A 131 -0.54 -24.07 30.52
C SER A 131 -1.77 -24.87 30.97
N LEU A 132 -2.96 -24.47 30.54
CA LEU A 132 -4.18 -25.26 30.69
C LEU A 132 -4.19 -26.40 29.66
N THR A 133 -4.33 -27.62 30.16
CA THR A 133 -4.54 -28.87 29.42
C THR A 133 -5.85 -28.85 28.64
N ALA A 134 -5.78 -29.34 27.40
CA ALA A 134 -6.88 -29.53 26.48
C ALA A 134 -8.02 -30.39 27.10
N GLY A 135 -9.24 -29.86 27.04
CA GLY A 135 -10.47 -30.64 27.25
C GLY A 135 -10.88 -31.34 25.96
N GLU A 136 -11.33 -32.58 26.09
CA GLU A 136 -11.79 -33.49 25.03
C GLU A 136 -12.98 -32.94 24.22
N PRO A 137 -13.15 -33.39 22.96
CA PRO A 137 -14.17 -32.88 22.05
C PRO A 137 -15.58 -33.42 22.39
N SER A 138 -16.56 -32.52 22.42
CA SER A 138 -17.99 -32.87 22.40
C SER A 138 -18.52 -33.05 20.96
N PRO A 139 -19.62 -33.82 20.77
CA PRO A 139 -19.82 -34.65 19.61
C PRO A 139 -20.37 -33.92 18.38
N THR A 140 -20.04 -34.51 17.24
CA THR A 140 -20.51 -34.24 15.88
C THR A 140 -22.04 -34.11 15.81
N PRO A 141 -22.60 -33.11 15.11
CA PRO A 141 -23.99 -33.16 14.68
C PRO A 141 -24.15 -34.24 13.62
N SER A 142 -25.07 -35.16 13.89
CA SER A 142 -25.49 -36.22 12.99
C SER A 142 -26.00 -35.64 11.67
N GLU A 143 -25.48 -36.20 10.58
CA GLU A 143 -26.11 -36.25 9.27
C GLU A 143 -27.56 -36.74 9.42
N THR A 144 -28.53 -35.89 9.08
CA THR A 144 -29.83 -36.31 8.58
C THR A 144 -30.21 -35.38 7.44
N ALA A 145 -29.68 -35.67 6.26
CA ALA A 145 -30.26 -35.21 5.01
C ALA A 145 -31.68 -35.77 4.92
N ALA A 146 -32.68 -34.90 5.07
CA ALA A 146 -34.06 -35.23 4.77
C ALA A 146 -34.20 -35.42 3.26
N TRP A 147 -34.49 -36.65 2.84
CA TRP A 147 -34.87 -36.98 1.48
C TRP A 147 -36.32 -36.57 1.28
N CYS A 148 -36.59 -35.58 0.41
CA CYS A 148 -37.96 -35.17 0.11
C CYS A 148 -38.57 -36.11 -0.94
N ASP A 149 -39.61 -36.84 -0.55
CA ASP A 149 -40.43 -37.63 -1.44
C ASP A 149 -41.71 -36.84 -1.76
N SER A 150 -41.85 -36.43 -3.03
CA SER A 150 -43.03 -35.79 -3.63
C SER A 150 -43.45 -34.38 -3.12
N LYS A 151 -42.63 -33.37 -3.48
CA LYS A 151 -42.92 -31.95 -3.81
C LYS A 151 -41.76 -31.04 -3.39
N CYS A 152 -40.56 -31.27 -3.92
CA CYS A 152 -39.51 -30.24 -3.90
C CYS A 152 -39.94 -29.14 -4.88
N GLN A 153 -40.50 -28.05 -4.38
CA GLN A 153 -40.43 -26.80 -5.12
C GLN A 153 -38.95 -26.40 -5.11
N THR A 154 -38.27 -26.55 -6.25
CA THR A 154 -36.98 -25.91 -6.45
C THR A 154 -37.30 -24.43 -6.64
N ASP A 155 -37.19 -23.65 -5.56
CA ASP A 155 -37.32 -22.21 -5.64
C ASP A 155 -36.42 -21.69 -6.78
N PRO A 156 -36.91 -20.73 -7.59
CA PRO A 156 -36.16 -20.26 -8.75
C PRO A 156 -34.81 -19.69 -8.32
N PRO A 157 -33.71 -20.00 -9.05
CA PRO A 157 -32.36 -19.67 -8.62
C PRO A 157 -32.15 -18.15 -8.56
N ILE A 158 -31.40 -17.71 -7.56
CA ILE A 158 -30.98 -16.32 -7.40
C ILE A 158 -29.49 -16.25 -7.67
N HIS A 159 -29.12 -15.80 -8.86
CA HIS A 159 -27.73 -15.66 -9.25
C HIS A 159 -27.13 -14.39 -8.64
N VAL A 160 -26.01 -14.54 -7.93
CA VAL A 160 -25.27 -13.47 -7.27
C VAL A 160 -23.87 -13.41 -7.86
N ALA A 161 -23.52 -12.29 -8.49
CA ALA A 161 -22.15 -12.07 -8.95
C ALA A 161 -21.34 -11.38 -7.84
N TYR A 162 -20.32 -12.07 -7.34
CA TYR A 162 -19.39 -11.57 -6.34
C TYR A 162 -18.06 -11.19 -6.97
N ILE A 163 -17.70 -9.91 -6.84
CA ILE A 163 -16.47 -9.33 -7.35
C ILE A 163 -15.47 -9.22 -6.21
N SER A 164 -14.30 -9.83 -6.39
CA SER A 164 -13.19 -9.81 -5.43
C SER A 164 -11.90 -9.36 -6.09
N LYS A 165 -10.88 -9.05 -5.28
CA LYS A 165 -9.51 -8.81 -5.77
C LYS A 165 -8.51 -9.54 -4.86
N PRO A 166 -7.35 -10.00 -5.38
CA PRO A 166 -6.33 -10.62 -4.55
C PRO A 166 -5.84 -9.68 -3.44
N TYR A 167 -5.51 -10.23 -2.27
CA TYR A 167 -5.01 -9.48 -1.11
C TYR A 167 -5.96 -8.38 -0.63
N CYS A 168 -7.22 -8.75 -0.37
CA CYS A 168 -8.28 -7.84 0.04
C CYS A 168 -8.99 -8.36 1.29
N ALA A 169 -8.60 -7.86 2.46
CA ALA A 169 -9.17 -8.28 3.75
C ALA A 169 -10.69 -8.09 3.81
N VAL A 170 -11.21 -7.01 3.21
CA VAL A 170 -12.64 -6.73 3.18
C VAL A 170 -13.39 -7.67 2.22
N CYS A 171 -12.73 -8.14 1.16
CA CYS A 171 -13.27 -9.17 0.27
C CYS A 171 -13.39 -10.53 1.02
N ASP A 172 -12.40 -10.86 1.84
CA ASP A 172 -12.47 -12.07 2.67
C ASP A 172 -13.65 -12.02 3.65
N ARG A 173 -13.97 -10.84 4.20
CA ARG A 173 -15.17 -10.63 5.02
C ARG A 173 -16.46 -10.77 4.22
N THR A 174 -16.54 -10.23 3.01
CA THR A 174 -17.70 -10.43 2.12
C THR A 174 -17.92 -11.91 1.80
N GLN A 175 -16.84 -12.70 1.65
CA GLN A 175 -16.95 -14.14 1.44
C GLN A 175 -17.65 -14.84 2.62
N LEU A 176 -17.36 -14.42 3.85
CA LEU A 176 -18.05 -14.92 5.05
C LEU A 176 -19.55 -14.54 5.06
N VAL A 177 -19.87 -13.28 4.71
CA VAL A 177 -21.26 -12.82 4.59
C VAL A 177 -22.04 -13.70 3.61
N LEU A 178 -21.45 -14.01 2.45
CA LEU A 178 -22.09 -14.87 1.44
C LEU A 178 -22.32 -16.29 1.97
N GLU A 179 -21.36 -16.85 2.69
CA GLU A 179 -21.48 -18.21 3.27
C GLU A 179 -22.57 -18.30 4.33
N VAL A 180 -22.70 -17.27 5.19
CA VAL A 180 -23.75 -17.20 6.21
C VAL A 180 -25.12 -17.01 5.56
N VAL A 181 -25.26 -16.07 4.62
CA VAL A 181 -26.55 -15.78 3.96
C VAL A 181 -26.99 -16.94 3.06
N ALA A 182 -26.07 -17.73 2.50
CA ALA A 182 -26.39 -18.93 1.73
C ALA A 182 -27.16 -20.00 2.54
N GLN A 183 -27.01 -20.01 3.87
CA GLN A 183 -27.76 -20.93 4.73
C GLN A 183 -29.25 -20.55 4.80
N ASP A 184 -29.56 -19.26 4.73
CA ASP A 184 -30.94 -18.72 4.75
C ASP A 184 -31.61 -18.82 3.36
N TYR A 185 -30.82 -18.78 2.28
CA TYR A 185 -31.27 -18.77 0.89
C TYR A 185 -30.62 -19.91 0.07
N PRO A 186 -31.11 -21.16 0.17
CA PRO A 186 -30.51 -22.30 -0.51
C PRO A 186 -30.61 -22.24 -2.05
N GLN A 187 -31.51 -21.41 -2.60
CA GLN A 187 -31.57 -21.14 -4.06
C GLN A 187 -30.52 -20.14 -4.57
N MET A 188 -29.64 -19.62 -3.70
CA MET A 188 -28.60 -18.67 -4.08
C MET A 188 -27.43 -19.35 -4.81
N VAL A 189 -27.06 -18.83 -5.98
CA VAL A 189 -25.95 -19.32 -6.81
C VAL A 189 -24.88 -18.23 -6.93
N ILE A 190 -23.74 -18.43 -6.28
CA ILE A 190 -22.65 -17.45 -6.24
C ILE A 190 -21.68 -17.66 -7.42
N HIS A 191 -21.59 -16.65 -8.29
CA HIS A 191 -20.60 -16.56 -9.37
C HIS A 191 -19.47 -15.63 -8.94
N ARG A 192 -18.21 -16.05 -9.07
CA ARG A 192 -17.05 -15.28 -8.61
C ARG A 192 -16.28 -14.66 -9.78
N PHE A 193 -16.00 -13.37 -9.67
CA PHE A 193 -15.24 -12.60 -10.65
C PHE A 193 -14.06 -11.88 -9.99
N ASP A 194 -12.97 -11.74 -10.75
CA ASP A 194 -11.78 -10.99 -10.35
C ASP A 194 -11.86 -9.58 -10.94
N GLN A 195 -11.77 -8.56 -10.08
CA GLN A 195 -11.89 -7.15 -10.43
C GLN A 195 -11.01 -6.74 -11.63
N ALA A 196 -9.79 -7.28 -11.70
CA ALA A 196 -8.81 -6.91 -12.72
C ALA A 196 -8.93 -7.77 -13.98
N LYS A 197 -9.15 -9.08 -13.83
CA LYS A 197 -9.26 -10.00 -14.97
C LYS A 197 -10.57 -9.81 -15.73
N ASP A 198 -11.66 -9.59 -15.00
CA ASP A 198 -13.02 -9.52 -15.55
C ASP A 198 -13.51 -8.07 -15.74
N ALA A 199 -12.61 -7.09 -15.66
CA ALA A 199 -12.94 -5.65 -15.68
C ALA A 199 -13.88 -5.23 -16.83
N GLY A 200 -13.75 -5.83 -18.02
CA GLY A 200 -14.65 -5.55 -19.15
C GLY A 200 -16.10 -5.96 -18.88
N LEU A 201 -16.29 -7.13 -18.27
CA LEU A 201 -17.60 -7.63 -17.85
C LEU A 201 -18.17 -6.77 -16.72
N LEU A 202 -17.35 -6.43 -15.73
CA LEU A 202 -17.78 -5.62 -14.59
C LEU A 202 -18.22 -4.22 -14.98
N GLU A 203 -17.52 -3.58 -15.91
CA GLU A 203 -17.95 -2.30 -16.47
C GLU A 203 -19.26 -2.44 -17.23
N ALA A 204 -19.44 -3.51 -18.01
CA ALA A 204 -20.69 -3.76 -18.71
C ALA A 204 -21.85 -3.94 -17.73
N MET A 205 -21.66 -4.74 -16.67
CA MET A 205 -22.64 -4.92 -15.60
C MET A 205 -23.01 -3.60 -14.94
N ALA A 206 -22.01 -2.83 -14.53
CA ALA A 206 -22.21 -1.55 -13.86
C ALA A 206 -22.90 -0.51 -14.77
N ARG A 207 -22.60 -0.50 -16.07
CA ARG A 207 -23.28 0.36 -17.05
C ARG A 207 -24.73 -0.04 -17.28
N THR A 208 -25.01 -1.33 -17.40
CA THR A 208 -26.37 -1.85 -17.57
C THR A 208 -27.26 -1.45 -16.38
N LEU A 209 -26.70 -1.45 -15.16
CA LEU A 209 -27.40 -1.00 -13.95
C LEU A 209 -27.37 0.53 -13.75
N GLY A 210 -26.80 1.30 -14.68
CA GLY A 210 -26.75 2.75 -14.58
C GLY A 210 -25.88 3.27 -13.42
N LEU A 211 -24.94 2.48 -12.91
CA LEU A 211 -24.06 2.91 -11.81
C LEU A 211 -23.20 4.09 -12.26
N PRO A 212 -23.00 5.12 -11.40
CA PRO A 212 -22.14 6.24 -11.71
C PRO A 212 -20.67 5.76 -11.81
N GLU A 213 -19.84 6.48 -12.56
CA GLU A 213 -18.47 6.05 -12.88
C GLU A 213 -17.59 5.80 -11.65
N GLU A 214 -17.87 6.50 -10.55
CA GLU A 214 -17.16 6.41 -9.29
C GLU A 214 -17.48 5.12 -8.52
N ARG A 215 -18.60 4.46 -8.85
CA ARG A 215 -19.04 3.19 -8.23
C ARG A 215 -18.75 1.98 -9.12
N ARG A 216 -17.95 2.12 -10.18
CA ARG A 216 -17.61 1.02 -11.10
C ARG A 216 -16.23 0.46 -10.81
N LEU A 217 -16.04 -0.82 -11.14
CA LEU A 217 -14.78 -1.53 -10.98
C LEU A 217 -14.25 -1.45 -9.54
N ILE A 218 -15.12 -1.57 -8.53
CA ILE A 218 -14.75 -1.59 -7.11
C ILE A 218 -14.96 -3.01 -6.55
N ALA A 219 -13.99 -3.47 -5.77
CA ALA A 219 -14.09 -4.71 -4.99
C ALA A 219 -13.97 -4.40 -3.49
N PRO A 220 -14.78 -5.06 -2.63
CA PRO A 220 -15.81 -6.03 -3.01
C PRO A 220 -17.06 -5.37 -3.60
N SER A 221 -17.78 -6.09 -4.47
CA SER A 221 -19.13 -5.71 -4.90
C SER A 221 -19.98 -6.96 -5.19
N LEU A 222 -21.29 -6.82 -5.00
CA LEU A 222 -22.29 -7.85 -5.25
C LEU A 222 -23.33 -7.33 -6.24
N TYR A 223 -23.70 -8.14 -7.24
CA TYR A 223 -24.76 -7.83 -8.19
C TYR A 223 -25.81 -8.93 -8.18
N VAL A 224 -27.07 -8.54 -8.03
CA VAL A 224 -28.22 -9.45 -7.99
C VAL A 224 -29.38 -8.81 -8.74
N GLY A 225 -29.78 -9.40 -9.87
CA GLY A 225 -30.83 -8.84 -10.72
C GLY A 225 -30.50 -7.42 -11.18
N ASP A 226 -31.36 -6.46 -10.87
CA ASP A 226 -31.21 -5.03 -11.20
C ASP A 226 -30.50 -4.20 -10.10
N GLU A 227 -29.94 -4.83 -9.07
CA GLU A 227 -29.33 -4.16 -7.93
C GLU A 227 -27.85 -4.48 -7.78
N ALA A 228 -27.10 -3.53 -7.22
CA ALA A 228 -25.69 -3.71 -6.89
C ALA A 228 -25.35 -3.08 -5.53
N LEU A 229 -24.63 -3.84 -4.71
CA LEU A 229 -23.97 -3.36 -3.49
C LEU A 229 -22.49 -3.17 -3.80
N VAL A 230 -21.98 -1.95 -3.63
CA VAL A 230 -20.62 -1.60 -4.04
C VAL A 230 -19.81 -1.08 -2.86
N GLY A 231 -18.71 -1.76 -2.57
CA GLY A 231 -17.76 -1.34 -1.56
C GLY A 231 -18.15 -1.68 -0.13
N GLU A 232 -17.28 -1.30 0.78
CA GLU A 232 -17.20 -1.83 2.15
C GLU A 232 -18.37 -1.40 3.06
N GLY A 233 -19.01 -0.27 2.75
CA GLY A 233 -20.15 0.27 3.53
C GLY A 233 -21.51 -0.22 3.05
N GLU A 234 -21.61 -0.78 1.84
CA GLU A 234 -22.88 -1.25 1.28
C GLU A 234 -23.01 -2.78 1.33
N VAL A 235 -21.88 -3.50 1.22
CA VAL A 235 -21.85 -4.96 1.22
C VAL A 235 -21.96 -5.49 2.66
N THR A 236 -23.21 -5.62 3.13
CA THR A 236 -23.57 -6.17 4.44
C THR A 236 -24.55 -7.33 4.28
N ALA A 237 -24.61 -8.22 5.28
CA ALA A 237 -25.56 -9.32 5.30
C ALA A 237 -27.00 -8.81 5.30
N THR A 238 -27.26 -7.72 6.05
CA THR A 238 -28.57 -7.08 6.09
C THR A 238 -29.00 -6.53 4.71
N ALA A 239 -28.12 -5.80 4.03
CA ALA A 239 -28.40 -5.28 2.69
C ALA A 239 -28.58 -6.40 1.64
N LEU A 240 -27.75 -7.43 1.71
CA LEU A 240 -27.85 -8.58 0.81
C LEU A 240 -29.18 -9.33 1.02
N ARG A 241 -29.57 -9.64 2.26
CA ARG A 241 -30.86 -10.28 2.57
C ARG A 241 -32.04 -9.45 2.07
N ALA A 242 -31.98 -8.12 2.19
CA ALA A 242 -33.03 -7.25 1.68
C ALA A 242 -33.22 -7.38 0.16
N ILE A 243 -32.13 -7.50 -0.59
CA ILE A 243 -32.16 -7.75 -2.04
C ILE A 243 -32.69 -9.17 -2.32
N LEU A 244 -32.13 -10.20 -1.68
CA LEU A 244 -32.53 -11.59 -1.90
C LEU A 244 -34.01 -11.83 -1.61
N GLN A 245 -34.56 -11.19 -0.58
CA GLN A 245 -35.97 -11.31 -0.23
C GLN A 245 -36.91 -10.84 -1.35
N ARG A 246 -36.53 -9.83 -2.13
CA ARG A 246 -37.31 -9.36 -3.29
C ARG A 246 -37.34 -10.38 -4.42
N TYR A 247 -36.25 -11.15 -4.56
CA TYR A 247 -36.09 -12.17 -5.57
C TYR A 247 -36.48 -13.57 -5.11
N ALA A 248 -36.88 -13.75 -3.84
CA ALA A 248 -37.18 -15.05 -3.24
C ALA A 248 -38.21 -15.87 -4.05
N SER A 249 -39.27 -15.23 -4.57
CA SER A 249 -40.33 -15.91 -5.33
C SER A 249 -40.12 -15.95 -6.83
N THR A 250 -39.31 -15.03 -7.40
CA THR A 250 -39.13 -14.90 -8.86
C THR A 250 -37.81 -15.49 -9.36
N GLY A 251 -36.83 -15.62 -8.48
CA GLY A 251 -35.44 -15.84 -8.85
C GLY A 251 -34.81 -14.57 -9.42
N ALA A 252 -33.49 -14.58 -9.56
CA ALA A 252 -32.73 -13.52 -10.23
C ALA A 252 -31.83 -14.17 -11.29
N PRO A 253 -32.04 -13.87 -12.59
CA PRO A 253 -31.23 -14.46 -13.66
C PRO A 253 -29.81 -13.87 -13.70
N GLU A 254 -28.88 -14.61 -14.30
CA GLU A 254 -27.52 -14.15 -14.61
C GLU A 254 -27.50 -13.15 -15.78
N PHE A 255 -27.96 -11.91 -15.52
CA PHE A 255 -28.12 -10.87 -16.54
C PHE A 255 -26.82 -10.50 -17.30
N TRP A 256 -25.66 -10.92 -16.77
CA TRP A 256 -24.34 -10.60 -17.30
C TRP A 256 -23.86 -11.52 -18.44
N THR A 257 -24.57 -12.60 -18.75
CA THR A 257 -24.13 -13.57 -19.78
C THR A 257 -24.17 -13.05 -21.20
N GLU A 258 -25.09 -12.13 -21.50
CA GLU A 258 -25.30 -11.57 -22.85
C GLU A 258 -24.78 -10.14 -23.01
N LEU A 259 -23.98 -9.65 -22.06
CA LEU A 259 -23.48 -8.28 -22.10
C LEU A 259 -22.34 -8.09 -23.11
N ASP A 260 -22.39 -6.99 -23.86
CA ASP A 260 -21.28 -6.54 -24.71
C ASP A 260 -20.13 -6.01 -23.86
N THR A 261 -19.15 -6.88 -23.64
CA THR A 261 -17.93 -6.56 -22.89
C THR A 261 -16.89 -5.81 -23.74
N GLU A 262 -16.99 -5.85 -25.07
CA GLU A 262 -16.02 -5.21 -25.96
C GLU A 262 -16.21 -3.68 -25.96
N ALA A 263 -17.44 -3.19 -26.12
CA ALA A 263 -17.72 -1.75 -26.07
C ALA A 263 -17.42 -1.14 -24.69
N ALA A 264 -17.74 -1.88 -23.62
CA ALA A 264 -17.43 -1.49 -22.24
C ALA A 264 -15.92 -1.42 -22.01
N SER A 265 -15.16 -2.44 -22.43
CA SER A 265 -13.70 -2.48 -22.28
C SER A 265 -12.98 -1.34 -23.02
N GLN A 266 -13.48 -0.93 -24.19
CA GLN A 266 -12.93 0.20 -24.95
C GLN A 266 -13.08 1.53 -24.22
N GLY A 267 -14.21 1.75 -23.53
CA GLY A 267 -14.45 2.93 -22.70
C GLY A 267 -13.50 3.01 -21.49
N ILE A 268 -13.30 1.88 -20.79
CA ILE A 268 -12.31 1.75 -19.70
C ILE A 268 -10.92 2.09 -20.23
N LEU A 269 -10.55 1.50 -21.37
CA LEU A 269 -9.26 1.70 -22.02
C LEU A 269 -9.03 3.17 -22.37
N ALA A 270 -10.00 3.86 -22.95
CA ALA A 270 -9.85 5.25 -23.36
C ALA A 270 -9.62 6.19 -22.16
N ARG A 271 -10.43 6.03 -21.10
CA ARG A 271 -10.33 6.82 -19.86
C ARG A 271 -9.02 6.55 -19.12
N PHE A 272 -8.70 5.27 -18.94
CA PHE A 272 -7.47 4.85 -18.29
C PHE A 272 -6.24 5.28 -19.09
N ARG A 273 -6.28 5.20 -20.44
CA ARG A 273 -5.18 5.67 -21.31
C ARG A 273 -4.90 7.15 -21.13
N GLY A 274 -5.92 8.00 -21.08
CA GLY A 274 -5.72 9.44 -20.86
C GLY A 274 -5.00 9.74 -19.54
N LEU A 275 -5.46 9.14 -18.43
CA LEU A 275 -4.90 9.36 -17.11
C LEU A 275 -3.52 8.72 -16.93
N SER A 276 -3.34 7.50 -17.44
CA SER A 276 -2.09 6.74 -17.33
C SER A 276 -0.99 7.27 -18.26
N VAL A 277 -1.29 7.79 -19.45
CA VAL A 277 -0.26 8.37 -20.33
C VAL A 277 0.39 9.57 -19.67
N ALA A 278 -0.41 10.47 -19.11
CA ALA A 278 0.09 11.64 -18.38
C ALA A 278 0.89 11.20 -17.13
N ALA A 279 0.34 10.28 -16.32
CA ALA A 279 1.00 9.80 -15.11
C ALA A 279 2.34 9.11 -15.42
N VAL A 280 2.40 8.27 -16.46
CA VAL A 280 3.63 7.56 -16.87
C VAL A 280 4.67 8.53 -17.43
N ALA A 281 4.25 9.52 -18.22
CA ALA A 281 5.16 10.56 -18.73
C ALA A 281 5.73 11.43 -17.59
N VAL A 282 4.89 11.84 -16.63
CA VAL A 282 5.32 12.61 -15.46
C VAL A 282 6.25 11.77 -14.58
N ALA A 283 5.93 10.50 -14.33
CA ALA A 283 6.78 9.60 -13.56
C ALA A 283 8.16 9.43 -14.23
N GLY A 284 8.19 9.18 -15.55
CA GLY A 284 9.43 9.12 -16.31
C GLY A 284 10.24 10.41 -16.25
N LEU A 285 9.59 11.58 -16.35
CA LEU A 285 10.27 12.87 -16.28
C LEU A 285 10.84 13.15 -14.88
N ILE A 286 10.08 12.86 -13.82
CA ILE A 286 10.54 12.97 -12.43
C ILE A 286 11.75 12.07 -12.21
N ASP A 287 11.69 10.84 -12.71
CA ASP A 287 12.80 9.90 -12.65
C ASP A 287 14.00 10.40 -13.46
N GLY A 288 13.80 11.03 -14.62
CA GLY A 288 14.89 11.61 -15.43
C GLY A 288 15.63 12.78 -14.79
N VAL A 289 15.05 13.41 -13.77
CA VAL A 289 15.63 14.56 -13.03
C VAL A 289 16.12 14.13 -11.63
N ASN A 290 16.18 12.82 -11.36
CA ASN A 290 16.65 12.31 -10.07
C ASN A 290 18.13 12.69 -9.78
N PRO A 291 18.57 12.67 -8.50
CA PRO A 291 19.93 13.06 -8.12
C PRO A 291 21.06 12.26 -8.76
N CYS A 292 20.84 10.96 -9.01
CA CYS A 292 21.80 10.08 -9.68
C CYS A 292 21.90 10.42 -11.18
N ALA A 293 20.77 10.62 -11.86
CA ALA A 293 20.71 11.10 -13.24
C ALA A 293 21.31 12.51 -13.39
N PHE A 294 21.13 13.37 -12.40
CA PHE A 294 21.73 14.70 -12.38
C PHE A 294 23.26 14.65 -12.33
N ALA A 295 23.83 13.76 -11.50
CA ALA A 295 25.28 13.54 -11.44
C ALA A 295 25.83 13.05 -12.79
N THR A 296 25.09 12.15 -13.45
CA THR A 296 25.40 11.66 -14.79
C THR A 296 25.39 12.78 -15.83
N ILE A 297 24.35 13.60 -15.83
CA ILE A 297 24.24 14.78 -16.71
C ILE A 297 25.44 15.71 -16.49
N LEU A 298 25.84 15.97 -15.24
CA LEU A 298 26.97 16.85 -14.94
C LEU A 298 28.32 16.26 -15.38
N PHE A 299 28.54 14.96 -15.14
CA PHE A 299 29.70 14.23 -15.62
C PHE A 299 29.79 14.31 -17.15
N PHE A 300 28.67 14.09 -17.82
CA PHE A 300 28.55 14.10 -19.26
C PHE A 300 28.79 15.48 -19.87
N VAL A 301 28.21 16.55 -19.29
CA VAL A 301 28.47 17.94 -19.68
C VAL A 301 29.95 18.28 -19.50
N SER A 302 30.54 17.89 -18.36
CA SER A 302 31.97 18.14 -18.09
C SER A 302 32.85 17.41 -19.11
N TYR A 303 32.51 16.18 -19.45
CA TYR A 303 33.20 15.39 -20.47
C TYR A 303 33.12 16.04 -21.86
N LEU A 304 31.95 16.50 -22.28
CA LEU A 304 31.75 17.19 -23.56
C LEU A 304 32.47 18.54 -23.60
N ALA A 305 32.52 19.26 -22.48
CA ALA A 305 33.12 20.59 -22.38
C ALA A 305 34.67 20.59 -22.47
N VAL A 306 35.34 19.49 -22.09
CA VAL A 306 36.80 19.45 -21.92
C VAL A 306 37.60 19.34 -23.24
N GLY A 307 36.96 19.22 -24.39
CA GLY A 307 37.66 18.82 -25.62
C GLY A 307 37.71 19.80 -26.79
N GLY A 308 36.97 20.93 -26.76
CA GLY A 308 36.82 21.77 -27.96
C GLY A 308 36.27 20.99 -29.17
N ARG A 309 35.40 20.00 -28.91
CA ARG A 309 34.87 19.09 -29.93
C ARG A 309 33.97 19.82 -30.92
N SER A 310 33.93 19.31 -32.16
CA SER A 310 32.97 19.81 -33.14
C SER A 310 31.55 19.50 -32.68
N ARG A 311 30.56 20.31 -33.07
CA ARG A 311 29.15 20.09 -32.72
C ARG A 311 28.67 18.69 -33.13
N ARG A 312 29.16 18.20 -34.27
CA ARG A 312 28.85 16.85 -34.79
C ARG A 312 29.38 15.76 -33.85
N ASP A 313 30.60 15.89 -33.36
CA ASP A 313 31.18 14.92 -32.42
C ASP A 313 30.46 14.93 -31.07
N MET A 314 30.02 16.12 -30.61
CA MET A 314 29.25 16.22 -29.38
C MET A 314 27.91 15.50 -29.51
N LEU A 315 27.19 15.69 -30.62
CA LEU A 315 25.91 15.02 -30.88
C LEU A 315 26.07 13.52 -31.11
N LEU A 316 27.12 13.06 -31.80
CA LEU A 316 27.36 11.63 -32.05
C LEU A 316 27.75 10.88 -30.77
N VAL A 317 28.78 11.36 -30.07
CA VAL A 317 29.24 10.73 -28.83
C VAL A 317 28.16 10.85 -27.75
N GLY A 318 27.50 12.01 -27.70
CA GLY A 318 26.44 12.25 -26.75
C GLY A 318 25.19 11.44 -27.00
N GLY A 319 24.75 11.36 -28.25
CA GLY A 319 23.63 10.51 -28.66
C GLY A 319 23.90 9.03 -28.39
N ALA A 320 25.13 8.57 -28.58
CA ALA A 320 25.50 7.18 -28.27
C ALA A 320 25.46 6.87 -26.76
N PHE A 321 25.90 7.80 -25.92
CA PHE A 321 25.75 7.69 -24.47
C PHE A 321 24.26 7.59 -24.09
N THR A 322 23.45 8.53 -24.57
CA THR A 322 22.00 8.57 -24.35
C THR A 322 21.30 7.30 -24.84
N LEU A 323 21.71 6.76 -26.00
CA LEU A 323 21.20 5.51 -26.54
C LEU A 323 21.56 4.32 -25.64
N GLY A 324 22.78 4.28 -25.10
CA GLY A 324 23.17 3.28 -24.11
C GLY A 324 22.26 3.30 -22.88
N VAL A 325 21.94 4.50 -22.38
CA VAL A 325 21.01 4.68 -21.26
C VAL A 325 19.62 4.15 -21.59
N LEU A 326 19.09 4.57 -22.75
CA LEU A 326 17.76 4.16 -23.22
C LEU A 326 17.66 2.63 -23.38
N ILE A 327 18.66 2.00 -24.01
CA ILE A 327 18.69 0.54 -24.22
C ILE A 327 18.70 -0.20 -22.89
N THR A 328 19.52 0.24 -21.92
CA THR A 328 19.62 -0.43 -20.63
C THR A 328 18.30 -0.37 -19.85
N TYR A 329 17.71 0.82 -19.68
CA TYR A 329 16.44 0.93 -18.97
C TYR A 329 15.32 0.17 -19.69
N PHE A 330 15.23 0.28 -21.02
CA PHE A 330 14.22 -0.45 -21.78
C PHE A 330 14.36 -1.97 -21.64
N ALA A 331 15.60 -2.50 -21.70
CA ALA A 331 15.87 -3.92 -21.51
C ALA A 331 15.52 -4.40 -20.08
N VAL A 332 15.87 -3.60 -19.07
CA VAL A 332 15.49 -3.90 -17.67
C VAL A 332 13.99 -3.88 -17.50
N GLY A 333 13.28 -2.90 -18.09
CA GLY A 333 11.83 -2.81 -18.02
C GLY A 333 11.14 -4.00 -18.68
N LEU A 334 11.65 -4.46 -19.83
CA LEU A 334 11.15 -5.68 -20.48
C LEU A 334 11.41 -6.93 -19.62
N GLY A 335 12.55 -6.98 -18.92
CA GLY A 335 12.93 -8.04 -17.99
C GLY A 335 12.32 -7.93 -16.60
N ALA A 336 11.59 -6.84 -16.29
CA ALA A 336 11.21 -6.46 -14.93
C ALA A 336 10.40 -7.55 -14.22
N MET A 337 9.47 -8.21 -14.93
CA MET A 337 8.64 -9.27 -14.33
C MET A 337 9.44 -10.52 -13.94
N ARG A 338 10.48 -10.88 -14.73
CA ARG A 338 11.38 -11.98 -14.38
C ARG A 338 12.33 -11.55 -13.26
N LEU A 339 12.86 -10.33 -13.33
CA LEU A 339 13.74 -9.78 -12.30
C LEU A 339 13.05 -9.69 -10.94
N LEU A 340 11.80 -9.19 -10.90
CA LEU A 340 10.99 -9.14 -9.68
C LEU A 340 10.69 -10.53 -9.13
N ALA A 341 10.35 -11.50 -9.98
CA ALA A 341 10.12 -12.88 -9.54
C ALA A 341 11.38 -13.50 -8.91
N TRP A 342 12.56 -13.24 -9.47
CA TRP A 342 13.84 -13.69 -8.91
C TRP A 342 14.19 -12.99 -7.60
N VAL A 343 14.00 -11.68 -7.52
CA VAL A 343 14.23 -10.90 -6.28
C VAL A 343 13.26 -11.33 -5.18
N ASN A 344 11.99 -11.62 -5.50
CA ASN A 344 10.99 -12.09 -4.56
C ASN A 344 11.20 -13.56 -4.14
N ALA A 345 11.75 -14.41 -5.02
CA ALA A 345 12.07 -15.81 -4.68
C ALA A 345 13.21 -15.92 -3.66
N ALA A 346 14.11 -14.92 -3.62
CA ALA A 346 15.21 -14.87 -2.68
C ALA A 346 14.80 -14.14 -1.39
N ARG A 347 14.32 -14.89 -0.39
CA ARG A 347 14.03 -14.36 0.95
C ARG A 347 15.27 -13.63 1.50
N GLY A 348 15.11 -12.35 1.86
CA GLY A 348 16.15 -11.51 2.44
C GLY A 348 16.89 -10.57 1.48
N VAL A 349 16.76 -10.74 0.15
CA VAL A 349 17.40 -9.82 -0.81
C VAL A 349 16.81 -8.41 -0.72
N GLY A 350 15.50 -8.30 -0.51
CA GLY A 350 14.84 -7.02 -0.24
C GLY A 350 15.45 -6.30 0.97
N LEU A 351 15.59 -7.00 2.10
CA LEU A 351 16.15 -6.44 3.34
C LEU A 351 17.57 -5.86 3.11
N VAL A 352 18.43 -6.64 2.44
CA VAL A 352 19.81 -6.22 2.15
C VAL A 352 19.86 -5.04 1.18
N LEU A 353 19.10 -5.08 0.07
CA LEU A 353 19.08 -4.00 -0.91
C LEU A 353 18.49 -2.72 -0.34
N TYR A 354 17.34 -2.79 0.35
CA TYR A 354 16.72 -1.63 0.98
C TYR A 354 17.60 -1.06 2.10
N GLY A 355 18.23 -1.91 2.90
CA GLY A 355 19.15 -1.48 3.96
C GLY A 355 20.40 -0.78 3.42
N LEU A 356 21.07 -1.37 2.42
CA LEU A 356 22.24 -0.76 1.78
C LEU A 356 21.90 0.58 1.12
N MET A 357 20.74 0.66 0.46
CA MET A 357 20.32 1.87 -0.22
C MET A 357 19.87 2.96 0.75
N ALA A 358 19.16 2.61 1.84
CA ALA A 358 18.82 3.54 2.89
C ALA A 358 20.09 4.14 3.54
N LEU A 359 21.10 3.30 3.80
CA LEU A 359 22.40 3.74 4.29
C LEU A 359 23.11 4.66 3.28
N ALA A 360 23.13 4.30 2.00
CA ALA A 360 23.73 5.12 0.95
C ALA A 360 23.03 6.49 0.83
N CYS A 361 21.69 6.52 0.86
CA CYS A 361 20.91 7.76 0.84
C CYS A 361 21.18 8.62 2.08
N LEU A 362 21.27 8.01 3.27
CA LEU A 362 21.62 8.71 4.50
C LEU A 362 23.01 9.35 4.41
N VAL A 363 24.02 8.59 3.95
CA VAL A 363 25.38 9.11 3.74
C VAL A 363 25.38 10.26 2.74
N LEU A 364 24.69 10.12 1.60
CA LEU A 364 24.57 11.17 0.60
C LEU A 364 23.86 12.41 1.15
N ALA A 365 22.80 12.24 1.94
CA ALA A 365 22.08 13.35 2.59
C ALA A 365 23.01 14.14 3.53
N LEU A 366 23.77 13.45 4.38
CA LEU A 366 24.74 14.07 5.30
C LEU A 366 25.86 14.79 4.56
N LEU A 367 26.41 14.17 3.50
CA LEU A 367 27.43 14.80 2.66
C LEU A 367 26.87 16.01 1.91
N SER A 368 25.64 15.95 1.39
CA SER A 368 24.96 17.08 0.74
C SER A 368 24.69 18.22 1.73
N LEU A 369 24.38 17.93 2.99
CA LEU A 369 24.19 18.94 4.03
C LEU A 369 25.50 19.62 4.43
N ARG A 370 26.60 18.86 4.50
CA ARG A 370 27.95 19.41 4.68
C ARG A 370 28.34 20.30 3.51
N ASP A 371 28.12 19.83 2.28
CA ASP A 371 28.39 20.61 1.06
C ASP A 371 27.53 21.88 0.99
N TYR A 372 26.29 21.85 1.48
CA TYR A 372 25.44 23.03 1.61
C TYR A 372 26.08 24.07 2.54
N ALA A 373 26.57 23.65 3.72
CA ALA A 373 27.23 24.55 4.66
C ALA A 373 28.50 25.18 4.05
N LEU A 374 29.32 24.37 3.36
CA LEU A 374 30.52 24.84 2.66
C LEU A 374 30.18 25.78 1.49
N ALA A 375 29.14 25.48 0.71
CA ALA A 375 28.68 26.33 -0.38
C ALA A 375 28.19 27.70 0.12
N ARG A 376 27.52 27.75 1.28
CA ARG A 376 27.07 28.99 1.92
C ARG A 376 28.24 29.85 2.43
N GLN A 377 29.37 29.24 2.72
CA GLN A 377 30.62 29.90 3.14
C GLN A 377 31.50 30.33 1.95
N GLY A 378 31.11 30.02 0.71
CA GLY A 378 31.89 30.32 -0.49
C GLY A 378 32.99 29.31 -0.82
N ASN A 379 33.17 28.26 -0.01
CA ASN A 379 34.21 27.25 -0.16
C ASN A 379 33.77 26.12 -1.10
N LEU A 380 33.49 26.46 -2.36
CA LEU A 380 32.98 25.51 -3.35
C LEU A 380 33.99 24.41 -3.72
N SER A 381 35.29 24.62 -3.51
CA SER A 381 36.37 23.67 -3.83
C SER A 381 36.50 22.52 -2.85
N GLU A 382 36.06 22.69 -1.59
CA GLU A 382 36.24 21.72 -0.50
C GLU A 382 35.06 20.75 -0.32
N MET A 383 34.06 20.83 -1.19
CA MET A 383 32.90 19.95 -1.17
C MET A 383 33.28 18.48 -1.32
N ALA A 384 32.74 17.62 -0.45
CA ALA A 384 33.05 16.19 -0.42
C ALA A 384 32.49 15.44 -1.64
N LEU A 385 31.39 15.91 -2.24
CA LEU A 385 30.84 15.34 -3.48
C LEU A 385 31.48 15.90 -4.76
N ASN A 386 32.50 16.76 -4.66
CA ASN A 386 33.28 17.12 -5.84
C ASN A 386 34.25 16.00 -6.21
N LEU A 387 34.46 15.80 -7.52
CA LEU A 387 35.52 14.91 -7.99
C LEU A 387 36.87 15.34 -7.38
N PRO A 388 37.63 14.43 -6.72
CA PRO A 388 38.94 14.77 -6.20
C PRO A 388 39.88 15.20 -7.34
N ASP A 389 40.75 16.18 -7.10
CA ASP A 389 41.57 16.80 -8.15
C ASP A 389 42.46 15.81 -8.91
N LYS A 390 42.91 14.74 -8.23
CA LYS A 390 43.66 13.64 -8.85
C LYS A 390 42.84 12.92 -9.93
N TRP A 391 41.56 12.67 -9.67
CA TRP A 391 40.64 12.03 -10.61
C TRP A 391 40.25 13.00 -11.73
N ARG A 392 39.98 14.26 -11.40
CA ARG A 392 39.72 15.32 -12.38
C ARG A 392 40.89 15.48 -13.37
N ALA A 393 42.12 15.47 -12.87
CA ALA A 393 43.34 15.51 -13.67
C ALA A 393 43.58 14.23 -14.48
N MET A 394 43.27 13.05 -13.93
CA MET A 394 43.39 11.77 -14.63
C MET A 394 42.38 11.66 -15.79
N VAL A 395 41.14 12.06 -15.54
CA VAL A 395 40.06 12.15 -16.54
C VAL A 395 40.44 13.14 -17.64
N HIS A 396 40.90 14.36 -17.30
CA HIS A 396 41.38 15.33 -18.29
C HIS A 396 42.54 14.80 -19.15
N ARG A 397 43.43 13.98 -18.58
CA ARG A 397 44.58 13.39 -19.29
C ARG A 397 44.16 12.29 -20.27
N ARG A 398 43.22 11.42 -19.87
CA ARG A 398 42.64 10.41 -20.78
C ARG A 398 41.76 11.03 -21.86
N ILE A 399 41.03 12.11 -21.55
CA ILE A 399 40.22 12.85 -22.53
C ILE A 399 41.12 13.55 -23.58
N ARG A 400 42.27 14.11 -23.17
CA ARG A 400 43.22 14.73 -24.11
C ARG A 400 44.00 13.73 -24.96
N ALA A 401 44.32 12.56 -24.40
CA ALA A 401 44.98 11.47 -25.14
C ALA A 401 44.03 10.78 -26.15
N GLY A 402 42.73 10.77 -25.86
CA GLY A 402 41.69 10.25 -26.75
C GLY A 402 41.11 11.31 -27.68
N ARG A 403 41.87 11.75 -28.69
CA ARG A 403 41.30 12.45 -29.88
C ARG A 403 40.33 11.56 -30.68
N GLY A 404 40.12 10.30 -30.27
CA GLY A 404 39.00 9.47 -30.67
C GLY A 404 38.46 8.71 -29.45
N ALA A 405 37.58 9.32 -28.67
CA ALA A 405 36.69 8.54 -27.82
C ALA A 405 35.63 7.95 -28.75
N SER A 406 35.75 6.64 -29.04
CA SER A 406 34.85 5.97 -29.96
C SER A 406 33.40 6.09 -29.46
N VAL A 407 32.47 6.28 -30.40
CA VAL A 407 31.02 6.23 -30.18
C VAL A 407 30.63 5.03 -29.30
N GLY A 408 31.31 3.88 -29.51
CA GLY A 408 31.15 2.68 -28.69
C GLY A 408 31.56 2.83 -27.22
N ALA A 409 32.64 3.56 -26.91
CA ALA A 409 33.03 3.81 -25.51
C ALA A 409 31.99 4.66 -24.77
N ALA A 410 31.38 5.64 -25.47
CA ALA A 410 30.31 6.44 -24.89
C ALA A 410 29.03 5.62 -24.67
N LEU A 411 28.66 4.75 -25.62
CA LEU A 411 27.55 3.82 -25.47
C LEU A 411 27.77 2.87 -24.27
N ALA A 412 28.95 2.25 -24.17
CA ALA A 412 29.29 1.38 -23.05
C ALA A 412 29.28 2.12 -21.70
N THR A 413 29.74 3.38 -21.68
CA THR A 413 29.67 4.22 -20.48
C THR A 413 28.21 4.50 -20.10
N GLY A 414 27.34 4.79 -21.07
CA GLY A 414 25.90 4.98 -20.84
C GLY A 414 25.24 3.74 -20.24
N VAL A 415 25.56 2.55 -20.77
CA VAL A 415 25.10 1.27 -20.21
C VAL A 415 25.55 1.09 -18.76
N PHE A 416 26.85 1.26 -18.50
CA PHE A 416 27.40 1.08 -17.15
C PHE A 416 26.80 2.05 -16.13
N VAL A 417 26.72 3.33 -16.48
CA VAL A 417 26.14 4.36 -15.61
C VAL A 417 24.67 4.06 -15.33
N SER A 418 23.91 3.62 -16.33
CA SER A 418 22.49 3.28 -16.15
C SER A 418 22.27 2.10 -15.21
N LEU A 419 23.15 1.10 -15.22
CA LEU A 419 23.08 -0.02 -14.27
C LEU A 419 23.30 0.46 -12.83
N VAL A 420 24.17 1.45 -12.62
CA VAL A 420 24.39 2.07 -11.31
C VAL A 420 23.19 2.94 -10.92
N GLU A 421 22.65 3.73 -11.86
CA GLU A 421 21.46 4.57 -11.62
C GLU A 421 20.23 3.75 -11.27
N LEU A 422 20.07 2.55 -11.87
CA LEU A 422 18.95 1.65 -11.61
C LEU A 422 18.82 1.31 -10.12
N ALA A 423 19.92 1.37 -9.34
CA ALA A 423 19.83 1.23 -7.90
C ALA A 423 19.00 2.36 -7.28
N CYS A 424 19.22 3.62 -7.68
CA CYS A 424 18.48 4.78 -7.18
C CYS A 424 17.05 4.88 -7.75
N THR A 425 16.91 4.62 -9.06
CA THR A 425 15.68 4.86 -9.83
C THR A 425 14.74 3.66 -9.89
N GLY A 426 15.28 2.46 -9.64
CA GLY A 426 14.54 1.20 -9.67
C GLY A 426 13.30 1.20 -8.76
N GLN A 427 13.29 2.03 -7.72
CA GLN A 427 12.16 2.17 -6.79
C GLN A 427 10.98 2.95 -7.35
N VAL A 428 11.20 3.83 -8.31
CA VAL A 428 10.12 4.50 -9.05
C VAL A 428 9.84 3.73 -10.33
N TYR A 429 10.89 3.30 -11.01
CA TYR A 429 10.83 2.61 -12.30
C TYR A 429 10.12 1.25 -12.21
N LEU A 430 10.55 0.35 -11.32
CA LEU A 430 10.04 -1.02 -11.27
C LEU A 430 8.57 -1.08 -10.82
N PRO A 431 8.10 -0.37 -9.77
CA PRO A 431 6.69 -0.37 -9.40
C PRO A 431 5.80 0.26 -10.48
N THR A 432 6.25 1.35 -11.11
CA THR A 432 5.49 2.01 -12.19
C THR A 432 5.32 1.08 -13.40
N ILE A 433 6.41 0.45 -13.85
CA ILE A 433 6.36 -0.48 -14.97
C ILE A 433 5.60 -1.76 -14.60
N SER A 434 5.76 -2.28 -13.37
CA SER A 434 5.01 -3.45 -12.90
C SER A 434 3.50 -3.19 -12.85
N TYR A 435 3.08 -2.01 -12.38
CA TYR A 435 1.69 -1.59 -12.37
C TYR A 435 1.11 -1.54 -13.79
N VAL A 436 1.82 -0.88 -14.72
CA VAL A 436 1.38 -0.73 -16.11
C VAL A 436 1.37 -2.07 -16.86
N MET A 437 2.34 -2.95 -16.60
CA MET A 437 2.42 -4.28 -17.22
C MET A 437 1.49 -5.32 -16.59
N GLY A 438 1.01 -5.09 -15.36
CA GLY A 438 0.09 -5.98 -14.64
C GLY A 438 -1.33 -6.01 -15.21
N VAL A 439 -1.73 -4.99 -15.97
CA VAL A 439 -3.03 -4.93 -16.64
C VAL A 439 -3.01 -5.82 -17.90
N GLN A 440 -3.35 -7.11 -17.72
CA GLN A 440 -3.18 -8.18 -18.72
C GLN A 440 -3.89 -7.95 -20.06
N SER A 441 -4.96 -7.15 -20.12
CA SER A 441 -5.74 -6.92 -21.35
C SER A 441 -5.00 -6.13 -22.45
N MET A 442 -3.79 -5.62 -22.18
CA MET A 442 -3.08 -4.69 -23.05
C MET A 442 -1.57 -4.95 -23.24
N ARG A 443 -1.12 -6.21 -23.40
CA ARG A 443 0.30 -6.53 -23.68
C ARG A 443 0.94 -5.72 -24.83
N ARG A 444 0.18 -5.34 -25.87
CA ARG A 444 0.66 -4.49 -26.98
C ARG A 444 0.76 -3.00 -26.61
N SER A 445 -0.10 -2.48 -25.74
CA SER A 445 0.00 -1.09 -25.25
C SER A 445 1.04 -0.93 -24.15
N ALA A 446 1.35 -2.00 -23.39
CA ALA A 446 2.37 -2.00 -22.35
C ALA A 446 3.77 -1.63 -22.88
N LEU A 447 4.15 -2.10 -24.07
CA LEU A 447 5.38 -1.69 -24.75
C LEU A 447 5.39 -0.19 -25.09
N GLY A 448 4.24 0.36 -25.46
CA GLY A 448 4.07 1.79 -25.72
C GLY A 448 4.27 2.64 -24.46
N TYR A 449 3.72 2.22 -23.32
CA TYR A 449 3.96 2.90 -22.05
C TYR A 449 5.39 2.76 -21.56
N LEU A 450 6.01 1.59 -21.73
CA LEU A 450 7.42 1.39 -21.43
C LEU A 450 8.28 2.35 -22.26
N ALA A 451 8.01 2.44 -23.57
CA ALA A 451 8.68 3.39 -24.45
C ALA A 451 8.44 4.84 -24.02
N LEU A 452 7.20 5.22 -23.70
CA LEU A 452 6.83 6.55 -23.23
C LEU A 452 7.60 6.94 -21.96
N TYR A 453 7.61 6.06 -20.96
CA TYR A 453 8.36 6.28 -19.72
C TYR A 453 9.83 6.51 -20.02
N ASN A 454 10.45 5.61 -20.79
CA ASN A 454 11.87 5.65 -21.10
C ASN A 454 12.25 6.90 -21.93
N LEU A 455 11.39 7.33 -22.85
CA LEU A 455 11.57 8.57 -23.61
C LEU A 455 11.46 9.80 -22.71
N ALA A 456 10.47 9.84 -21.82
CA ALA A 456 10.32 10.93 -20.85
C ALA A 456 11.51 10.99 -19.87
N PHE A 457 12.00 9.83 -19.43
CA PHE A 457 13.20 9.69 -18.59
C PHE A 457 14.47 10.24 -19.25
N VAL A 458 14.66 9.96 -20.54
CA VAL A 458 15.85 10.41 -21.28
C VAL A 458 15.76 11.88 -21.75
N LEU A 459 14.55 12.45 -21.77
CA LEU A 459 14.30 13.79 -22.29
C LEU A 459 15.16 14.90 -21.62
N PRO A 460 15.35 14.96 -20.28
CA PRO A 460 16.24 15.93 -19.64
C PRO A 460 17.68 15.83 -20.13
N LEU A 461 18.20 14.60 -20.27
CA LEU A 461 19.56 14.34 -20.75
C LEU A 461 19.75 14.81 -22.19
N VAL A 462 18.76 14.54 -23.06
CA VAL A 462 18.74 15.06 -24.44
C VAL A 462 18.73 16.58 -24.45
N GLY A 463 17.89 17.22 -23.63
CA GLY A 463 17.84 18.68 -23.51
C GLY A 463 19.20 19.29 -23.18
N VAL A 464 19.93 18.68 -22.24
CA VAL A 464 21.27 19.13 -21.86
C VAL A 464 22.32 18.90 -22.96
N LEU A 465 22.25 17.75 -23.65
CA LEU A 465 23.11 17.47 -24.80
C LEU A 465 22.95 18.55 -25.89
N LEU A 466 21.71 18.89 -26.23
CA LEU A 466 21.40 19.93 -27.21
C LEU A 466 21.90 21.31 -26.71
N ALA A 467 21.64 21.67 -25.44
CA ALA A 467 22.13 22.93 -24.88
C ALA A 467 23.67 23.04 -24.94
N ALA A 468 24.38 21.95 -24.66
CA ALA A 468 25.84 21.89 -24.75
C ALA A 468 26.34 21.99 -26.20
N ALA A 469 25.69 21.30 -27.16
CA ALA A 469 26.09 21.29 -28.56
C ALA A 469 25.87 22.64 -29.26
N TRP A 470 24.84 23.41 -28.88
CA TRP A 470 24.59 24.75 -29.42
C TRP A 470 25.38 25.87 -28.72
N GLY A 471 26.24 25.51 -27.77
CA GLY A 471 27.20 26.45 -27.20
C GLY A 471 26.57 27.46 -26.25
N VAL A 472 25.50 27.10 -25.54
CA VAL A 472 25.06 27.85 -24.36
C VAL A 472 26.28 27.98 -23.46
N SER A 473 26.77 29.21 -23.27
CA SER A 473 28.12 29.43 -22.74
C SER A 473 28.31 28.65 -21.43
N THR A 474 29.30 27.76 -21.40
CA THR A 474 29.72 27.00 -20.21
C THR A 474 29.94 27.92 -19.01
N ARG A 475 30.30 29.19 -19.25
CA ARG A 475 30.42 30.24 -18.23
C ARG A 475 29.08 30.67 -17.62
N ARG A 476 28.00 30.86 -18.39
CA ARG A 476 26.65 31.14 -17.82
C ARG A 476 26.11 29.93 -17.08
N PHE A 477 26.32 28.72 -17.61
CA PHE A 477 25.89 27.49 -16.95
C PHE A 477 26.65 27.29 -15.63
N GLN A 478 27.98 27.46 -15.62
CA GLN A 478 28.78 27.46 -14.39
C GLN A 478 28.40 28.59 -13.43
N ARG A 479 28.03 29.78 -13.91
CA ARG A 479 27.62 30.91 -13.06
C ARG A 479 26.26 30.67 -12.42
N LEU A 480 25.28 30.19 -13.19
CA LEU A 480 23.97 29.77 -12.66
C LEU A 480 24.13 28.64 -11.63
N PHE A 481 25.03 27.69 -11.92
CA PHE A 481 25.32 26.55 -11.06
C PHE A 481 26.04 26.94 -9.77
N THR A 482 27.01 27.86 -9.82
CA THR A 482 27.70 28.37 -8.62
C THR A 482 26.78 29.26 -7.78
N GLN A 483 25.90 30.05 -8.40
CA GLN A 483 24.91 30.86 -7.70
C GLN A 483 23.86 30.03 -6.96
N HIS A 484 23.41 28.92 -7.55
CA HIS A 484 22.41 28.03 -6.95
C HIS A 484 23.02 26.79 -6.29
N ALA A 485 24.35 26.72 -6.15
CA ALA A 485 25.01 25.54 -5.58
C ALA A 485 24.48 25.21 -4.18
N ALA A 486 24.33 26.21 -3.32
CA ALA A 486 23.78 26.02 -1.99
C ALA A 486 22.32 25.51 -2.03
N SER A 487 21.44 26.15 -2.81
CA SER A 487 20.04 25.69 -2.92
C SER A 487 19.93 24.28 -3.49
N THR A 488 20.75 23.93 -4.49
CA THR A 488 20.79 22.58 -5.06
C THR A 488 21.27 21.55 -4.05
N LYS A 489 22.31 21.86 -3.26
CA LYS A 489 22.80 20.95 -2.21
C LYS A 489 21.80 20.75 -1.08
N LEU A 490 21.07 21.80 -0.70
CA LEU A 490 19.98 21.69 0.26
C LEU A 490 18.82 20.83 -0.27
N ALA A 491 18.43 21.02 -1.54
CA ALA A 491 17.40 20.20 -2.18
C ALA A 491 17.82 18.72 -2.30
N MET A 492 19.08 18.44 -2.64
CA MET A 492 19.63 17.07 -2.63
C MET A 492 19.64 16.46 -1.24
N ALA A 493 20.02 17.23 -0.21
CA ALA A 493 20.00 16.76 1.18
C ALA A 493 18.58 16.41 1.64
N ALA A 494 17.59 17.26 1.31
CA ALA A 494 16.19 17.02 1.61
C ALA A 494 15.65 15.78 0.88
N LEU A 495 15.96 15.65 -0.41
CA LEU A 495 15.50 14.52 -1.23
C LEU A 495 16.11 13.18 -0.78
N PHE A 496 17.42 13.13 -0.56
CA PHE A 496 18.06 11.91 -0.06
C PHE A 496 17.66 11.59 1.38
N GLY A 497 17.44 12.61 2.22
CA GLY A 497 16.93 12.42 3.58
C GLY A 497 15.52 11.83 3.58
N LEU A 498 14.62 12.37 2.76
CA LEU A 498 13.27 11.83 2.58
C LEU A 498 13.31 10.40 2.05
N LEU A 499 14.13 10.12 1.03
CA LEU A 499 14.26 8.78 0.47
C LEU A 499 14.82 7.80 1.50
N ALA A 500 15.81 8.19 2.31
CA ALA A 500 16.34 7.35 3.39
C ALA A 500 15.26 7.00 4.42
N ILE A 501 14.42 7.98 4.82
CA ILE A 501 13.30 7.75 5.74
C ILE A 501 12.28 6.79 5.13
N LEU A 502 11.85 7.02 3.88
CA LEU A 502 10.89 6.17 3.19
C LEU A 502 11.41 4.72 3.07
N LEU A 503 12.68 4.55 2.70
CA LEU A 503 13.29 3.23 2.61
C LEU A 503 13.41 2.55 3.99
N ALA A 504 13.73 3.30 5.04
CA ALA A 504 13.75 2.78 6.41
C ALA A 504 12.36 2.36 6.90
N THR A 505 11.31 3.13 6.60
CA THR A 505 9.92 2.74 6.94
C THR A 505 9.48 1.49 6.20
N ARG A 506 9.88 1.32 4.93
CA ARG A 506 9.62 0.09 4.17
C ARG A 506 10.36 -1.10 4.75
N LEU A 507 11.60 -0.91 5.18
CA LEU A 507 12.39 -1.94 5.86
C LEU A 507 11.74 -2.39 7.18
N ALA A 508 11.08 -1.48 7.91
CA ALA A 508 10.37 -1.82 9.15
C ALA A 508 9.06 -2.59 8.92
N THR A 509 8.52 -2.56 7.70
CA THR A 509 7.28 -3.27 7.30
C THR A 509 7.54 -4.57 6.53
N LEU A 510 8.80 -4.88 6.21
CA LEU A 510 9.26 -6.11 5.55
C LEU A 510 9.72 -7.12 6.60
#